data_AF-A0AAW9KLF5-F1
#
_entry.id   AF-A0AAW9KLF5-F1
#
_cell.length_a   1.000
_cell.length_b   1.000
_cell.length_c   1.000
_cell.angle_alpha   90.00
_cell.angle_beta   90.00
_cell.angle_gamma   90.00
#
_symmetry.space_group_name_H-M   'P 1'
#
loop_
_entity.id
_entity.type
_entity.pdbx_description
1 polymer ?
#
loop_
_entity_poly.entity_id
_entity_poly.type
_entity_poly.pdbx_seq_one_letter_code
_entity_poly.pdbx_strand_id
1 'polypeptide(L)'
;SFIKLSVQASRAGLSGLEYAGGIPGTVVGAVYMNAGAHGSDVSRIFESAEIVLETGELVTYSVEELQFSYRHSVLHERKGIVVEATFRMEQGDRADISAALASNKERRLQTQPLTAACCGSVFRNPPGNFAARLIEEAGLKG
;
A
#
# COMPACT_ATOMS: atom_id res chain seq x y z
N SER A 1 3.24 3.86 -11.00
CA SER A 1 3.84 2.86 -10.11
C SER A 1 3.88 3.43 -8.70
N PHE A 2 3.47 2.64 -7.70
CA PHE A 2 3.41 3.10 -6.30
C PHE A 2 4.80 3.27 -5.67
N ILE A 3 5.74 2.36 -5.97
CA ILE A 3 7.16 2.49 -5.58
C ILE A 3 7.75 3.79 -6.13
N LYS A 4 7.47 4.10 -7.40
CA LYS A 4 7.99 5.33 -8.03
C LYS A 4 7.48 6.58 -7.31
N LEU A 5 6.19 6.61 -6.93
CA LEU A 5 5.60 7.71 -6.18
C LEU A 5 6.28 7.87 -4.81
N SER A 6 6.49 6.77 -4.09
CA SER A 6 7.20 6.78 -2.79
C SER A 6 8.61 7.36 -2.90
N VAL A 7 9.39 6.97 -3.91
CA VAL A 7 10.73 7.54 -4.16
C VAL A 7 10.66 9.02 -4.54
N GLN A 8 9.67 9.44 -5.31
CA GLN A 8 9.49 10.85 -5.68
C GLN A 8 9.13 11.72 -4.47
N ALA A 9 8.21 11.25 -3.62
CA ALA A 9 7.85 11.92 -2.38
C ALA A 9 9.07 12.09 -1.46
N SER A 10 9.87 11.03 -1.29
CA SER A 10 11.12 11.10 -0.53
C SER A 10 12.11 12.15 -1.07
N ARG A 11 12.30 12.22 -2.39
CA ARG A 11 13.15 13.25 -3.02
C ARG A 11 12.62 14.66 -2.80
N ALA A 12 11.30 14.83 -2.72
CA ALA A 12 10.68 16.10 -2.39
C ALA A 12 10.82 16.46 -0.89
N GLY A 13 11.10 15.48 -0.02
CA GLY A 13 11.09 15.64 1.44
C GLY A 13 9.70 15.50 2.05
N LEU A 14 8.80 14.78 1.37
CA LEU A 14 7.46 14.49 1.85
C LEU A 14 7.45 13.13 2.56
N SER A 15 7.08 13.14 3.84
CA SER A 15 6.96 11.95 4.68
C SER A 15 5.55 11.36 4.62
N GLY A 16 5.45 10.04 4.80
CA GLY A 16 4.20 9.28 4.83
C GLY A 16 4.14 8.12 3.83
N LEU A 17 5.03 8.05 2.84
CA LEU A 17 5.07 6.99 1.82
C LEU A 17 6.28 6.04 1.94
N GLU A 18 7.05 6.11 3.01
CA GLU A 18 8.25 5.29 3.24
C GLU A 18 7.91 3.80 3.29
N TYR A 19 6.74 3.45 3.82
CA TYR A 19 6.24 2.09 3.88
C TYR A 19 5.95 1.48 2.50
N ALA A 20 5.66 2.35 1.52
CA ALA A 20 5.25 1.96 0.18
C ALA A 20 6.42 1.69 -0.77
N GLY A 21 7.66 2.03 -0.38
CA GLY A 21 8.85 1.92 -1.22
C GLY A 21 9.15 0.50 -1.72
N GLY A 22 8.55 -0.51 -1.08
CA GLY A 22 8.60 -1.90 -1.54
C GLY A 22 7.37 -2.38 -2.29
N ILE A 23 6.20 -1.75 -2.16
CA ILE A 23 4.91 -2.34 -2.57
C ILE A 23 4.75 -2.29 -4.10
N PRO A 24 4.86 -3.43 -4.82
CA PRO A 24 4.75 -3.44 -6.28
C PRO A 24 3.29 -3.19 -6.69
N GLY A 25 3.09 -2.43 -7.77
CA GLY A 25 1.77 -2.15 -8.32
C GLY A 25 1.56 -0.70 -8.75
N THR A 26 0.32 -0.37 -9.06
CA THR A 26 -0.12 0.97 -9.41
C THR A 26 -0.59 1.74 -8.17
N VAL A 27 -0.63 3.07 -8.26
CA VAL A 27 -1.16 3.92 -7.19
C VAL A 27 -2.65 3.62 -6.97
N VAL A 28 -3.40 3.51 -8.07
CA VAL A 28 -4.84 3.21 -8.05
C VAL A 28 -5.14 1.82 -7.47
N GLY A 29 -4.28 0.82 -7.74
CA GLY A 29 -4.39 -0.50 -7.12
C GLY A 29 -4.05 -0.47 -5.63
N ALA A 30 -3.12 0.39 -5.21
CA ALA A 30 -2.82 0.60 -3.80
C ALA A 30 -4.02 1.21 -3.06
N VAL A 31 -4.69 2.19 -3.66
CA VAL A 31 -5.96 2.76 -3.16
C VAL A 31 -7.02 1.68 -3.07
N TYR A 32 -7.28 0.95 -4.18
CA TYR A 32 -8.28 -0.13 -4.21
C TYR A 32 -8.08 -1.13 -3.06
N MET A 33 -6.85 -1.57 -2.84
CA MET A 33 -6.53 -2.61 -1.84
C MET A 33 -6.32 -2.08 -0.41
N ASN A 34 -6.35 -0.77 -0.17
CA ASN A 34 -5.75 -0.15 1.02
C ASN A 34 -4.38 -0.77 1.33
N ALA A 35 -3.47 -0.68 0.35
CA ALA A 35 -2.18 -1.33 0.42
C ALA A 35 -1.36 -0.78 1.59
N GLY A 36 -0.69 -1.66 2.31
CA GLY A 36 0.03 -1.27 3.52
C GLY A 36 1.13 -2.25 3.89
N ALA A 37 2.12 -1.73 4.60
CA ALA A 37 3.25 -2.47 5.11
C ALA A 37 3.88 -1.67 6.27
N HIS A 38 4.74 -2.30 7.06
CA HIS A 38 5.51 -1.60 8.12
C HIS A 38 4.64 -0.79 9.10
N GLY A 39 3.43 -1.26 9.41
CA GLY A 39 2.51 -0.59 10.35
C GLY A 39 1.72 0.59 9.79
N SER A 40 1.86 0.89 8.50
CA SER A 40 1.10 1.93 7.80
C SER A 40 0.38 1.38 6.57
N ASP A 41 -0.54 2.17 6.02
CA ASP A 41 -1.30 1.87 4.81
C ASP A 41 -1.76 3.16 4.12
N VAL A 42 -2.42 3.01 2.96
CA VAL A 42 -2.92 4.13 2.16
C VAL A 42 -3.84 5.04 2.96
N SER A 43 -4.72 4.47 3.80
CA SER A 43 -5.69 5.24 4.59
C SER A 43 -5.06 6.29 5.50
N ARG A 44 -3.79 6.13 5.89
CA ARG A 44 -3.07 7.08 6.76
C ARG A 44 -2.73 8.41 6.12
N ILE A 45 -2.63 8.43 4.79
CA ILE A 45 -2.18 9.60 4.01
C ILE A 45 -3.16 9.96 2.89
N PHE A 46 -4.27 9.24 2.79
CA PHE A 46 -5.25 9.44 1.75
C PHE A 46 -6.03 10.73 2.00
N GLU A 47 -6.31 11.48 0.94
CA GLU A 47 -7.17 12.66 0.99
C GLU A 47 -8.44 12.44 0.15
N SER A 48 -8.29 12.09 -1.13
CA SER A 48 -9.40 11.82 -2.02
C SER A 48 -8.99 10.96 -3.23
N ALA A 49 -9.98 10.42 -3.94
CA ALA A 49 -9.77 9.73 -5.20
C ALA A 49 -10.89 10.06 -6.19
N GLU A 50 -10.53 10.19 -7.45
CA GLU A 50 -11.50 10.21 -8.54
C GLU A 50 -11.78 8.78 -8.99
N ILE A 51 -13.07 8.49 -9.14
CA ILE A 51 -13.58 7.14 -9.42
C ILE A 51 -14.59 7.24 -10.56
N VAL A 52 -14.37 6.42 -11.58
CA VAL A 52 -15.38 6.18 -12.62
C VAL A 52 -16.28 5.04 -12.15
N LEU A 53 -17.54 5.33 -11.91
CA LEU A 53 -18.54 4.35 -11.50
C LEU A 53 -18.95 3.46 -12.68
N GLU A 54 -19.63 2.34 -12.42
CA GLU A 54 -20.19 1.47 -13.48
C GLU A 54 -21.18 2.21 -14.40
N THR A 55 -21.79 3.29 -13.90
CA THR A 55 -22.66 4.19 -14.67
C THR A 55 -21.90 5.06 -15.69
N GLY A 56 -20.57 5.10 -15.60
CA GLY A 56 -19.70 6.01 -16.37
C GLY A 56 -19.54 7.39 -15.74
N GLU A 57 -20.19 7.67 -14.60
CA GLU A 57 -20.04 8.92 -13.87
C GLU A 57 -18.68 9.02 -13.18
N LEU A 58 -18.05 10.19 -13.29
CA LEU A 58 -16.83 10.52 -12.53
C LEU A 58 -17.23 11.18 -11.22
N VAL A 59 -16.89 10.55 -10.11
CA VAL A 59 -17.16 11.04 -8.75
C VAL A 59 -15.85 11.15 -7.97
N THR A 60 -15.81 12.05 -6.99
CA THR A 60 -14.68 12.17 -6.05
C THR A 60 -15.10 11.56 -4.72
N TYR A 61 -14.37 10.55 -4.23
CA TYR A 61 -14.60 9.96 -2.91
C TYR A 61 -13.57 10.46 -1.91
N SER A 62 -14.05 10.82 -0.71
CA SER A 62 -13.24 11.13 0.47
C SER A 62 -12.73 9.86 1.19
N VAL A 63 -11.96 10.05 2.25
CA VAL A 63 -11.52 8.98 3.15
C VAL A 63 -12.73 8.22 3.72
N GLU A 64 -13.75 8.95 4.17
CA GLU A 64 -14.96 8.40 4.77
C GLU A 64 -15.77 7.58 3.77
N GLU A 65 -15.86 8.05 2.52
CA GLU A 65 -16.59 7.38 1.45
C GLU A 65 -15.87 6.11 0.95
N LEU A 66 -14.54 6.08 0.96
CA LEU A 66 -13.78 4.88 0.60
C LEU A 66 -13.79 3.79 1.68
N GLN A 67 -14.22 4.11 2.91
CA GLN A 67 -14.44 3.13 3.98
C GLN A 67 -13.29 2.14 4.15
N PHE A 68 -12.06 2.66 4.22
CA PHE A 68 -10.88 1.82 4.32
C PHE A 68 -10.90 0.95 5.59
N SER A 69 -10.52 -0.31 5.42
CA SER A 69 -10.16 -1.20 6.53
C SER A 69 -9.03 -2.13 6.08
N TYR A 70 -8.67 -3.12 6.92
CA TYR A 70 -7.53 -3.98 6.65
C TYR A 70 -7.68 -4.73 5.31
N ARG A 71 -6.87 -4.33 4.31
CA ARG A 71 -6.88 -4.88 2.94
C ARG A 71 -8.23 -4.74 2.24
N HIS A 72 -8.90 -3.62 2.48
CA HIS A 72 -10.25 -3.37 1.99
C HIS A 72 -10.51 -1.88 1.74
N SER A 73 -11.36 -1.64 0.76
CA SER A 73 -12.03 -0.36 0.47
C SER A 73 -13.45 -0.66 0.01
N VAL A 74 -14.33 0.34 0.02
CA VAL A 74 -15.71 0.23 -0.50
C VAL A 74 -15.77 -0.35 -1.92
N LEU A 75 -14.69 -0.25 -2.70
CA LEU A 75 -14.61 -0.73 -4.07
C LEU A 75 -14.54 -2.27 -4.21
N HIS A 76 -14.43 -2.99 -3.10
CA HIS A 76 -14.65 -4.43 -3.06
C HIS A 76 -16.14 -4.80 -3.06
N GLU A 77 -17.00 -3.88 -2.62
CA GLU A 77 -18.44 -4.06 -2.53
C GLU A 77 -19.19 -3.33 -3.64
N ARG A 78 -18.66 -2.17 -4.06
CA ARG A 78 -19.23 -1.32 -5.11
C ARG A 78 -18.27 -1.24 -6.29
N LYS A 79 -18.77 -1.50 -7.49
CA LYS A 79 -17.95 -1.44 -8.70
C LYS A 79 -17.59 0.01 -9.04
N GLY A 80 -16.31 0.25 -9.21
CA GLY A 80 -15.76 1.52 -9.67
C GLY A 80 -14.28 1.38 -9.99
N ILE A 81 -13.77 2.27 -10.83
CA ILE A 81 -12.37 2.30 -11.24
C ILE A 81 -11.75 3.59 -10.71
N VAL A 82 -10.75 3.46 -9.85
CA VAL A 82 -9.95 4.61 -9.41
C VAL A 82 -9.09 5.08 -10.59
N VAL A 83 -9.19 6.36 -10.93
CA VAL A 83 -8.44 6.98 -12.03
C VAL A 83 -7.39 7.98 -11.53
N GLU A 84 -7.66 8.64 -10.40
CA GLU A 84 -6.74 9.57 -9.74
C GLU A 84 -6.81 9.41 -8.21
N ALA A 85 -5.72 9.73 -7.52
CA ALA A 85 -5.67 9.74 -6.06
C ALA A 85 -4.83 10.92 -5.56
N THR A 86 -5.36 11.63 -4.56
CA THR A 86 -4.71 12.72 -3.85
C THR A 86 -4.29 12.22 -2.46
N PHE A 87 -3.06 12.54 -2.09
CA PHE A 87 -2.49 12.19 -0.79
C PHE A 87 -2.09 13.44 -0.04
N ARG A 88 -2.41 13.48 1.26
CA ARG A 88 -1.94 14.49 2.18
C ARG A 88 -0.70 13.97 2.90
N MET A 89 0.41 14.67 2.72
CA MET A 89 1.72 14.29 3.26
C MET A 89 2.31 15.44 4.07
N GLU A 90 3.24 15.12 4.96
CA GLU A 90 3.91 16.12 5.80
C GLU A 90 5.31 16.41 5.27
N GLN A 91 5.76 17.65 5.42
CA GLN A 91 7.15 18.00 5.15
C GLN A 91 8.03 17.38 6.26
N GLY A 92 9.05 16.61 5.86
CA GLY A 92 9.99 15.98 6.79
C GLY A 92 11.44 16.15 6.38
N ASP A 93 12.33 15.63 7.23
CA ASP A 93 13.77 15.58 6.95
C ASP A 93 14.09 14.52 5.89
N ARG A 94 14.82 14.94 4.84
CA ARG A 94 15.11 14.05 3.71
C ARG A 94 16.03 12.89 4.08
N ALA A 95 16.94 13.06 5.04
CA ALA A 95 17.84 12.01 5.46
C ALA A 95 17.06 10.92 6.21
N ASP A 96 16.16 11.32 7.11
CA ASP A 96 15.30 10.38 7.86
C ASP A 96 14.37 9.59 6.92
N ILE A 97 13.69 10.28 6.00
CA ILE A 97 12.80 9.65 5.01
C ILE A 97 13.60 8.65 4.14
N SER A 98 14.79 9.03 3.69
CA SER A 98 15.65 8.17 2.87
C SER A 98 16.16 6.96 3.64
N ALA A 99 16.51 7.14 4.92
CA ALA A 99 16.95 6.07 5.80
C ALA A 99 15.82 5.05 6.04
N ALA A 100 14.59 5.51 6.28
CA ALA A 100 13.42 4.65 6.41
C ALA A 100 13.16 3.83 5.14
N LEU A 101 13.24 4.45 3.96
CA LEU A 101 13.13 3.74 2.68
C LEU A 101 14.22 2.68 2.48
N ALA A 102 15.47 3.01 2.79
CA ALA A 102 16.60 2.09 2.68
C ALA A 102 16.41 0.88 3.62
N SER A 103 16.04 1.13 4.87
CA SER A 103 15.74 0.07 5.85
C SER A 103 14.60 -0.84 5.40
N ASN A 104 13.52 -0.25 4.87
CA ASN A 104 12.38 -1.02 4.37
C ASN A 104 12.74 -1.89 3.15
N LYS A 105 13.56 -1.35 2.25
CA LYS A 105 14.07 -2.08 1.08
C LYS A 105 14.97 -3.24 1.51
N GLU A 106 15.89 -3.01 2.44
CA GLU A 106 16.80 -4.03 2.95
C GLU A 106 16.01 -5.18 3.60
N ARG A 107 15.07 -4.84 4.49
CA ARG A 107 14.19 -5.84 5.12
C ARG A 107 13.44 -6.68 4.08
N ARG A 108 12.96 -6.06 3.00
CA ARG A 108 12.26 -6.76 1.92
C ARG A 108 13.19 -7.72 1.17
N LEU A 109 14.41 -7.30 0.87
CA LEU A 109 15.43 -8.15 0.22
C LEU A 109 15.74 -9.39 1.06
N GLN A 110 15.83 -9.25 2.38
CA GLN A 110 16.15 -10.36 3.29
C GLN A 110 14.98 -11.32 3.54
N THR A 111 13.74 -10.86 3.40
CA THR A 111 12.55 -11.62 3.86
C THR A 111 11.63 -12.11 2.75
N GLN A 112 11.85 -11.70 1.49
CA GLN A 112 10.94 -12.01 0.38
C GLN A 112 11.68 -12.51 -0.86
N PRO A 113 11.09 -13.44 -1.64
CA PRO A 113 11.72 -14.01 -2.83
C PRO A 113 11.59 -13.05 -4.04
N LEU A 114 12.44 -12.02 -4.09
CA LEU A 114 12.34 -10.97 -5.12
C LEU A 114 12.86 -11.39 -6.51
N THR A 115 13.61 -12.49 -6.60
CA THR A 115 14.15 -13.01 -7.87
C THR A 115 13.18 -13.94 -8.61
N ALA A 116 12.11 -14.38 -7.96
CA ALA A 116 11.09 -15.24 -8.54
C ALA A 116 9.76 -14.49 -8.71
N ALA A 117 9.00 -14.83 -9.74
CA ALA A 117 7.64 -14.32 -9.90
C ALA A 117 6.75 -14.85 -8.77
N CYS A 118 6.01 -13.96 -8.10
CA CYS A 118 5.04 -14.32 -7.06
C CYS A 118 3.83 -13.39 -7.10
N CYS A 119 2.73 -13.81 -6.47
CA CYS A 119 1.50 -13.00 -6.33
C CYS A 119 1.47 -12.19 -5.02
N GLY A 120 2.60 -12.06 -4.33
CA GLY A 120 2.66 -11.46 -2.99
C GLY A 120 2.14 -12.41 -1.91
N SER A 121 1.62 -11.86 -0.82
CA SER A 121 1.06 -12.65 0.29
C SER A 121 -0.28 -13.26 -0.13
N VAL A 122 -0.36 -14.59 -0.13
CA VAL A 122 -1.57 -15.34 -0.52
C VAL A 122 -2.68 -15.24 0.53
N PHE A 123 -2.31 -15.24 1.80
CA PHE A 123 -3.25 -15.23 2.92
C PHE A 123 -3.21 -13.90 3.68
N ARG A 124 -4.38 -13.46 4.15
CA ARG A 124 -4.49 -12.38 5.15
C ARG A 124 -3.95 -12.89 6.49
N ASN A 125 -3.41 -11.98 7.30
CA ASN A 125 -3.01 -12.34 8.66
C ASN A 125 -4.25 -12.56 9.53
N PRO A 126 -4.35 -13.68 10.26
CA PRO A 126 -5.40 -13.87 11.25
C PRO A 126 -5.16 -12.96 12.48
N PRO A 127 -6.19 -12.68 13.28
CA PRO A 127 -6.04 -11.85 14.48
C PRO A 127 -4.94 -12.39 15.41
N GLY A 128 -3.99 -11.51 15.77
CA GLY A 128 -2.90 -11.83 16.70
C GLY A 128 -1.81 -12.75 16.16
N ASN A 129 -1.82 -13.12 14.87
CA ASN A 129 -0.79 -14.00 14.30
C ASN A 129 -0.41 -13.59 12.86
N PHE A 130 0.61 -14.22 12.31
CA PHE A 130 1.07 -14.02 10.95
C PHE A 130 0.87 -15.30 10.15
N ALA A 131 0.20 -15.21 9.00
CA ALA A 131 -0.03 -16.38 8.15
C ALA A 131 1.29 -17.07 7.76
N ALA A 132 2.33 -16.29 7.45
CA ALA A 132 3.65 -16.82 7.12
C ALA A 132 4.28 -17.63 8.28
N ARG A 133 4.07 -17.20 9.53
CA ARG A 133 4.54 -17.93 10.72
C ARG A 133 3.79 -19.25 10.87
N LEU A 134 2.47 -19.25 10.72
CA LEU A 134 1.65 -20.46 10.80
C LEU A 134 2.03 -21.49 9.71
N ILE A 135 2.28 -21.02 8.49
CA ILE A 135 2.73 -21.87 7.36
C ILE A 135 4.11 -22.49 7.65
N GLU A 136 5.03 -21.70 8.23
CA GLU A 136 6.35 -22.17 8.64
C GLU A 136 6.29 -23.20 9.78
N GLU A 137 5.52 -22.91 10.84
CA GLU A 137 5.31 -23.82 11.96
C GLU A 137 4.65 -25.14 11.52
N ALA A 138 3.81 -25.10 10.48
CA ALA A 138 3.21 -26.28 9.86
C ALA A 138 4.16 -27.05 8.93
N GLY A 139 5.39 -26.58 8.70
CA GLY A 139 6.37 -27.23 7.84
C GLY A 139 6.03 -27.17 6.34
N LEU A 140 5.25 -26.18 5.92
CA LEU A 140 4.76 -26.05 4.54
C LEU A 140 5.63 -25.13 3.65
N LYS A 141 6.79 -24.68 4.15
CA LYS A 141 7.79 -23.97 3.34
C LYS A 141 8.66 -24.99 2.58
N GLY A 142 8.79 -24.83 1.26
CA GLY A 142 9.53 -25.71 0.36
C GLY A 142 9.09 -25.49 -1.08
#